data_AF-A0A0F9P9S8-F1
#
_entry.id   AF-A0A0F9P9S8-F1
#
_cell.length_a   1.000
_cell.length_b   1.000
_cell.length_c   1.000
_cell.angle_alpha   90.00
_cell.angle_beta   90.00
_cell.angle_gamma   90.00
#
_symmetry.space_group_name_H-M   'P 1'
#
loop_
_entity.id
_entity.type
_entity.pdbx_description
1 polymer ?
#
loop_
_entity_poly.entity_id
_entity_poly.type
_entity_poly.pdbx_seq_one_letter_code
_entity_poly.pdbx_strand_id
1 'polypeptide(L)' 'MEIQKRKKVEFQYFIYCPACNKEVKGISVKHVESNIHSHLETHSGDKK' A
#
# COMPACT_ATOMS: atom_id res chain seq x y z
N MET A 1 -23.75 -24.90 -13.25
CA MET A 1 -22.58 -24.85 -12.35
C MET A 1 -22.55 -23.49 -11.70
N GLU A 2 -22.81 -23.40 -10.40
CA GLU A 2 -22.83 -22.12 -9.69
C GLU A 2 -21.46 -21.85 -9.08
N ILE A 3 -20.77 -20.83 -9.61
CA ILE A 3 -19.47 -20.38 -9.09
C ILE A 3 -19.74 -19.52 -7.85
N GLN A 4 -19.44 -20.07 -6.67
CA GLN A 4 -19.53 -19.31 -5.42
C GLN A 4 -18.19 -18.62 -5.09
N LYS A 5 -18.24 -17.32 -4.79
CA LYS A 5 -17.10 -16.56 -4.24
C LYS A 5 -17.22 -16.46 -2.72
N ARG A 6 -16.16 -16.82 -2.01
CA ARG A 6 -16.06 -16.62 -0.55
C ARG A 6 -15.67 -15.17 -0.23
N LYS A 7 -16.21 -14.61 0.86
CA LYS A 7 -15.76 -13.33 1.44
C LYS A 7 -14.28 -13.47 1.80
N LYS A 8 -13.41 -12.88 0.98
CA LYS A 8 -12.00 -12.73 1.28
C LYS A 8 -11.91 -11.57 2.26
N VAL A 9 -11.82 -11.87 3.56
CA VAL A 9 -11.38 -10.88 4.55
C VAL A 9 -9.90 -10.67 4.25
N GLU A 10 -9.60 -9.87 3.23
CA GLU A 10 -8.23 -9.46 2.94
C GLU A 10 -7.87 -8.47 4.03
N PHE A 11 -7.10 -8.94 5.01
CA PHE A 11 -6.37 -8.07 5.92
C PHE A 11 -5.57 -7.10 5.06
N GLN A 12 -6.05 -5.86 4.97
CA GLN A 12 -5.37 -4.82 4.23
C GLN A 12 -4.38 -4.18 5.19
N TYR A 13 -3.09 -4.36 4.89
CA TYR A 13 -2.01 -3.74 5.64
C TYR A 13 -1.90 -2.29 5.18
N PHE A 14 -1.68 -1.37 6.10
CA PHE A 14 -1.47 0.03 5.77
C PHE A 14 -0.43 0.66 6.68
N ILE A 15 0.26 1.68 6.16
CA ILE A 15 1.16 2.55 6.93
C ILE A 15 0.92 4.00 6.49
N TYR A 16 1.10 4.95 7.41
CA TYR A 16 1.08 6.37 7.09
C TYR A 16 2.47 6.83 6.66
N CYS A 17 2.54 7.57 5.55
CA CYS A 17 3.77 8.25 5.16
C CYS A 17 4.02 9.45 6.08
N PRO A 18 5.17 9.55 6.77
CA PRO A 18 5.44 10.65 7.70
C PRO A 18 5.63 12.01 6.99
N ALA A 19 5.95 12.01 5.69
CA ALA A 19 6.19 13.25 4.94
C ALA A 19 4.89 13.96 4.52
N CYS A 20 3.82 13.20 4.27
CA CYS A 20 2.56 13.76 3.73
C CYS A 20 1.30 13.23 4.42
N ASN A 21 1.44 12.40 5.46
CA ASN A 21 0.37 11.74 6.19
C ASN A 21 -0.63 10.96 5.30
N LYS A 22 -0.20 10.53 4.11
CA LYS A 22 -1.03 9.68 3.23
C LYS A 22 -0.94 8.22 3.65
N GLU A 23 -2.06 7.51 3.58
CA GLU A 23 -2.10 6.05 3.76
C GLU A 23 -1.54 5.34 2.55
N VAL A 24 -0.58 4.46 2.80
CA VAL A 24 -0.05 3.51 1.83
C VAL A 24 -0.55 2.13 2.19
N LYS A 25 -1.39 1.56 1.32
CA LYS A 25 -2.11 0.30 1.53
C LYS A 25 -1.50 -0.84 0.73
N GLY A 26 -1.67 -2.07 1.20
CA GLY A 26 -1.17 -3.27 0.56
C GLY A 26 -1.85 -4.55 1.04
N ILE A 27 -1.71 -5.62 0.27
CA ILE A 27 -2.28 -6.94 0.57
C ILE A 27 -1.41 -7.76 1.54
N SER A 28 -0.17 -7.32 1.77
CA SER A 28 0.81 -7.92 2.67
C SER A 28 1.82 -6.87 3.12
N VAL A 29 2.54 -7.13 4.20
CA VAL A 29 3.59 -6.22 4.73
C VAL A 29 4.60 -5.86 3.64
N LYS A 30 5.10 -6.86 2.89
CA LYS A 30 6.05 -6.61 1.77
C LYS A 30 5.47 -5.70 0.70
N HIS A 31 4.17 -5.83 0.41
CA HIS A 31 3.51 -4.97 -0.58
C HIS A 31 3.41 -3.53 -0.07
N VAL A 32 3.15 -3.34 1.23
CA VAL A 32 3.17 -2.02 1.87
C VAL A 32 4.60 -1.45 1.86
N GLU A 33 5.63 -2.25 2.15
CA GLU A 33 7.04 -1.84 2.10
C GLU A 33 7.47 -1.39 0.70
N SER A 34 7.13 -2.14 -0.34
CA SER A 34 7.40 -1.73 -1.72
C SER A 34 6.63 -0.46 -2.09
N ASN A 35 5.35 -0.37 -1.72
CA ASN A 35 4.53 0.81 -2.01
C ASN A 35 5.03 2.05 -1.27
N ILE A 36 5.46 1.94 -0.01
CA ILE A 36 5.97 3.10 0.76
C ILE A 36 7.33 3.53 0.21
N HIS A 37 8.17 2.60 -0.24
CA HIS A 37 9.45 2.94 -0.89
C HIS A 37 9.22 3.80 -2.14
N SER A 38 8.42 3.33 -3.09
CA SER A 38 8.11 4.11 -4.30
C SER A 38 7.38 5.42 -4.00
N HIS A 39 6.54 5.44 -2.97
CA HIS A 39 5.89 6.66 -2.49
C HIS A 39 6.90 7.69 -1.97
N LEU A 40 7.91 7.27 -1.20
CA LEU A 40 8.98 8.12 -0.68
C LEU A 40 9.92 8.62 -1.79
N GLU A 41 10.16 7.80 -2.82
CA GLU A 41 10.89 8.24 -4.02
C GLU A 41 10.16 9.38 -4.73
N THR A 42 8.82 9.37 -4.73
CA THR A 42 8.01 10.47 -5.30
C THR A 42 8.17 11.76 -4.50
N HIS A 43 8.32 11.70 -3.17
CA HIS A 43 8.64 12.88 -2.35
C HIS A 43 10.06 13.40 -2.61
N SER A 44 10.99 12.50 -2.92
CA SER A 44 12.38 12.84 -3.22
C SER A 44 12.57 13.34 -4.66
N GLY A 45 11.56 13.18 -5.52
CA GLY A 45 11.57 13.58 -6.93
C GLY A 45 11.47 15.08 -7.18
N ASP A 46 11.26 15.90 -6.14
CA ASP A 46 11.21 17.36 -6.26
C ASP A 46 12.57 18.01 -5.94
N LYS A 47 13.66 17.54 -6.57
CA LYS A 47 14.93 18.29 -6.68
C LYS A 47 15.70 17.89 -7.94
N LYS A 48 15.27 18.39 -9.10
CA LYS A 48 16.23 18.87 -10.09
C LYS A 48 15.66 19.95 -10.98
#